data_AF-A0A3B8QVD2-F1
#
_entry.id   AF-A0A3B8QVD2-F1
#
_cell.length_a   1.000
_cell.length_b   1.000
_cell.length_c   1.000
_cell.angle_alpha   90.00
_cell.angle_beta   90.00
_cell.angle_gamma   90.00
#
_symmetry.space_group_name_H-M   'P 1'
#
loop_
_entity.id
_entity.type
_entity.pdbx_description
1 polymer ?
#
loop_
_entity_poly.entity_id
_entity_poly.type
_entity_poly.pdbx_seq_one_letter_code
_entity_poly.pdbx_strand_id
1 'polypeptide(L)'
;MAAKKKQTVLSTVAMIVVILTFVWTRYQETNEGQGAELAELVQSEVLSTAGSSQSEAPLTKVKLSSSRYQIWEDCIMIDHRGNDGDSFHIRGPHGREEIRIYFVDAPESAARSYRDGNTNHKRISEQGRAMGGLSQNETTKVGMAAKVFVKKLLQDKRFTVVTSGERVYNSHRKYAFVIVDWKGQPHYLHELLVAHGLGRIHTKPVNLPDNTTASKQKQHLRNLETYAKRMRYGAWAVVGK
;
A
#
# COMPACT_ATOMS: atom_id res chain seq x y z
N MET A 1 -25.09 15.69 -52.21
CA MET A 1 -25.77 15.05 -51.06
C MET A 1 -24.87 14.15 -50.19
N ALA A 2 -23.70 13.67 -50.66
CA ALA A 2 -22.83 12.78 -49.88
C ALA A 2 -22.05 13.46 -48.72
N ALA A 3 -21.68 14.74 -48.85
CA ALA A 3 -20.89 15.46 -47.84
C ALA A 3 -21.68 15.74 -46.55
N LYS A 4 -22.96 16.14 -46.66
CA LYS A 4 -23.84 16.41 -45.51
C LYS A 4 -24.04 15.15 -44.66
N LYS A 5 -24.27 14.00 -45.30
CA LYS A 5 -24.49 12.70 -44.62
C LYS A 5 -23.24 12.22 -43.87
N LYS A 6 -22.04 12.40 -44.43
CA LYS A 6 -20.77 12.08 -43.75
C LYS A 6 -20.54 12.98 -42.53
N GLN A 7 -20.86 14.27 -42.63
CA GLN A 7 -20.74 15.22 -41.53
C GLN A 7 -21.71 14.92 -40.38
N THR A 8 -22.94 14.49 -40.69
CA THR A 8 -23.91 14.07 -39.66
C THR A 8 -23.46 12.79 -38.94
N VAL A 9 -22.98 11.78 -39.67
CA VAL A 9 -22.47 10.54 -39.06
C VAL A 9 -21.23 10.81 -38.20
N LEU A 10 -20.30 11.66 -38.66
CA LEU A 10 -19.11 12.03 -37.89
C LEU A 10 -19.48 12.79 -36.60
N SER A 11 -20.49 13.66 -36.67
CA SER A 11 -21.01 14.40 -35.52
C SER A 11 -21.72 13.49 -34.50
N THR A 12 -22.50 12.51 -34.95
CA THR A 12 -23.15 11.53 -34.08
C THR A 12 -22.12 10.64 -33.37
N VAL A 13 -21.09 10.18 -34.08
CA VAL A 13 -20.02 9.35 -33.50
C VAL A 13 -19.22 10.15 -32.47
N ALA A 14 -18.87 11.40 -32.76
CA ALA A 14 -18.19 12.28 -31.80
C ALA A 14 -19.03 12.50 -30.53
N MET A 15 -20.35 12.69 -30.67
CA MET A 15 -21.25 12.86 -29.53
C MET A 15 -21.32 11.60 -28.66
N ILE A 16 -21.37 10.40 -29.27
CA ILE A 16 -21.36 9.13 -28.55
C ILE A 16 -20.05 8.95 -27.77
N VAL A 17 -18.89 9.27 -28.37
CA VAL A 17 -17.60 9.19 -27.67
C VAL A 17 -17.57 10.13 -26.48
N VAL A 18 -18.03 11.37 -26.63
CA VAL A 18 -18.10 12.34 -25.51
C VAL A 18 -19.00 11.80 -24.39
N ILE A 19 -20.19 11.28 -24.71
CA ILE A 19 -21.10 10.69 -23.72
C ILE A 19 -20.46 9.49 -23.02
N LEU A 20 -19.82 8.58 -23.76
CA LEU A 20 -19.15 7.42 -23.18
C LEU A 20 -17.98 7.83 -22.28
N THR A 21 -17.18 8.82 -22.67
CA THR A 21 -16.11 9.35 -21.82
C THR A 21 -16.69 10.00 -20.57
N PHE A 22 -17.77 10.78 -20.68
CA PHE A 22 -18.40 11.44 -19.54
C PHE A 22 -19.02 10.41 -18.56
N VAL A 23 -19.72 9.40 -19.09
CA VAL A 23 -20.28 8.30 -18.29
C VAL A 23 -19.17 7.48 -17.63
N TRP A 24 -18.08 7.20 -18.36
CA TRP A 24 -16.91 6.51 -17.81
C TRP A 24 -16.25 7.31 -16.70
N THR A 25 -16.03 8.61 -16.89
CA THR A 25 -15.47 9.51 -15.87
C THR A 25 -16.36 9.55 -14.64
N ARG A 26 -17.68 9.69 -14.81
CA ARG A 26 -18.63 9.67 -13.69
C ARG A 26 -18.68 8.33 -12.96
N TYR A 27 -18.57 7.23 -13.68
CA TYR A 27 -18.48 5.90 -13.10
C TYR A 27 -17.18 5.72 -12.28
N GLN A 28 -16.05 6.24 -12.77
CA GLN A 28 -14.79 6.25 -12.01
C GLN A 28 -14.90 7.12 -10.75
N GLU A 29 -15.38 8.36 -10.88
CA GLU A 29 -15.57 9.28 -9.75
C GLU A 29 -16.48 8.69 -8.66
N THR A 30 -17.55 8.00 -9.05
CA THR A 30 -18.50 7.39 -8.09
C THR A 30 -17.89 6.18 -7.38
N ASN A 31 -17.16 5.32 -8.09
CA ASN A 31 -16.48 4.17 -7.50
C ASN A 31 -15.29 4.58 -6.63
N GLU A 32 -14.58 5.64 -7.01
CA GLU A 32 -13.52 6.24 -6.20
C GLU A 32 -14.09 6.91 -4.95
N GLY A 33 -15.23 7.61 -5.06
CA GLY A 33 -15.94 8.22 -3.94
C GLY A 33 -16.44 7.18 -2.93
N GLN A 34 -17.13 6.14 -3.40
CA GLN A 34 -17.56 5.02 -2.54
C GLN A 34 -16.37 4.25 -1.95
N GLY A 35 -15.30 4.07 -2.74
CA GLY A 35 -14.06 3.46 -2.28
C GLY A 35 -13.35 4.29 -1.22
N ALA A 36 -13.37 5.62 -1.34
CA ALA A 36 -12.80 6.57 -0.39
C ALA A 36 -13.62 6.67 0.91
N GLU A 37 -14.95 6.68 0.81
CA GLU A 37 -15.85 6.69 1.97
C GLU A 37 -15.77 5.35 2.73
N LEU A 38 -15.80 4.22 2.03
CA LEU A 38 -15.59 2.90 2.64
C LEU A 38 -14.18 2.79 3.24
N ALA A 39 -13.17 3.32 2.56
CA ALA A 39 -11.81 3.39 3.06
C ALA A 39 -11.69 4.23 4.34
N GLU A 40 -12.39 5.35 4.41
CA GLU A 40 -12.40 6.25 5.55
C GLU A 40 -13.16 5.65 6.74
N LEU A 41 -14.30 4.99 6.47
CA LEU A 41 -15.03 4.21 7.46
C LEU A 41 -14.19 3.04 7.98
N VAL A 42 -13.55 2.27 7.10
CA VAL A 42 -12.64 1.18 7.46
C VAL A 42 -11.45 1.72 8.24
N GLN A 43 -10.89 2.85 7.84
CA GLN A 43 -9.78 3.48 8.56
C GLN A 43 -10.21 3.94 9.95
N SER A 44 -11.42 4.49 10.09
CA SER A 44 -11.97 4.82 11.40
C SER A 44 -12.18 3.56 12.24
N GLU A 45 -12.77 2.49 11.70
CA GLU A 45 -12.98 1.23 12.43
C GLU A 45 -11.65 0.55 12.83
N VAL A 46 -10.61 0.67 12.00
CA VAL A 46 -9.32 -0.02 12.16
C VAL A 46 -8.29 0.81 12.95
N LEU A 47 -8.39 2.15 12.95
CA LEU A 47 -7.46 3.06 13.63
C LEU A 47 -8.07 3.83 14.83
N SER A 48 -9.40 3.86 15.02
CA SER A 48 -10.03 4.73 16.05
C SER A 48 -10.05 4.18 17.48
N THR A 49 -9.17 3.25 17.85
CA THR A 49 -8.99 2.81 19.25
C THR A 49 -7.72 3.35 19.90
N ALA A 50 -7.07 4.36 19.30
CA ALA A 50 -5.93 5.05 19.89
C ALA A 50 -6.37 6.07 20.95
N GLY A 51 -6.75 5.59 22.15
CA GLY A 51 -6.95 6.42 23.33
C GLY A 51 -5.66 7.19 23.70
N SER A 52 -5.81 8.48 23.97
CA SER A 52 -4.77 9.52 24.03
C SER A 52 -3.82 9.48 25.24
N SER A 53 -3.45 8.30 25.76
CA SER A 53 -2.53 8.20 26.91
C SER A 53 -1.57 7.00 26.87
N GLN A 54 -1.43 6.30 25.76
CA GLN A 54 -0.52 5.15 25.65
C GLN A 54 0.77 5.48 24.91
N SER A 55 1.87 4.85 25.32
CA SER A 55 3.23 5.10 24.82
C SER A 55 3.30 4.98 23.29
N GLU A 56 4.05 5.88 22.67
CA GLU A 56 4.26 5.85 21.22
C GLU A 56 5.00 4.56 20.81
N ALA A 57 4.70 4.08 19.60
CA ALA A 57 5.43 2.94 19.03
C ALA A 57 6.94 3.29 18.97
N PRO A 58 7.83 2.38 19.39
CA PRO A 58 9.26 2.66 19.43
C PRO A 58 9.88 2.55 18.02
N LEU A 59 9.53 3.44 17.09
CA LEU A 59 10.00 3.40 15.70
C LEU A 59 11.51 3.69 15.60
N THR A 60 12.17 3.08 14.61
CA THR A 60 13.59 3.31 14.35
C THR A 60 13.83 4.73 13.83
N LYS A 61 14.79 5.43 14.42
CA LYS A 61 15.28 6.71 13.87
C LYS A 61 16.06 6.43 12.58
N VAL A 62 15.59 6.99 11.46
CA VAL A 62 16.21 6.78 10.15
C VAL A 62 17.64 7.31 10.13
N LYS A 63 18.57 6.47 9.68
CA LYS A 63 19.97 6.80 9.37
C LYS A 63 20.36 6.06 8.09
N LEU A 64 21.07 6.73 7.18
CA LEU A 64 21.50 6.19 5.90
C LEU A 64 23.03 6.27 5.84
N SER A 65 23.72 5.15 6.04
CA SER A 65 25.20 5.11 6.10
C SER A 65 25.83 3.98 5.27
N SER A 66 25.03 3.05 4.77
CA SER A 66 25.48 1.92 3.96
C SER A 66 25.65 2.30 2.50
N SER A 67 26.82 2.01 1.91
CA SER A 67 27.10 2.19 0.48
C SER A 67 26.40 1.16 -0.42
N ARG A 68 25.74 0.15 0.15
CA ARG A 68 24.99 -0.87 -0.58
C ARG A 68 23.75 -0.31 -1.28
N TYR A 69 23.20 0.79 -0.78
CA TYR A 69 21.92 1.31 -1.22
C TYR A 69 22.08 2.57 -2.05
N GLN A 70 21.27 2.66 -3.10
CA GLN A 70 20.99 3.89 -3.80
C GLN A 70 19.86 4.62 -3.07
N ILE A 71 20.00 5.93 -2.96
CA ILE A 71 19.00 6.82 -2.35
C ILE A 71 18.35 7.61 -3.47
N TRP A 72 17.04 7.48 -3.60
CA TRP A 72 16.22 8.22 -4.54
C TRP A 72 15.36 9.19 -3.73
N GLU A 73 15.81 10.43 -3.68
CA GLU A 73 15.07 11.53 -3.05
C GLU A 73 13.95 12.03 -3.96
N ASP A 74 13.02 12.80 -3.39
CA ASP A 74 11.94 13.46 -4.12
C ASP A 74 11.08 12.54 -4.99
N CYS A 75 10.95 11.27 -4.60
CA CYS A 75 10.05 10.35 -5.27
C CYS A 75 8.59 10.76 -5.03
N ILE A 76 7.76 10.52 -6.04
CA ILE A 76 6.31 10.73 -5.95
C ILE A 76 5.57 9.45 -6.28
N MET A 77 4.44 9.21 -5.62
CA MET A 77 3.57 8.08 -5.92
C MET A 77 2.79 8.37 -7.20
N ILE A 78 2.75 7.41 -8.10
CA ILE A 78 1.90 7.47 -9.29
C ILE A 78 0.58 6.79 -8.95
N ASP A 79 -0.53 7.48 -9.18
CA ASP A 79 -1.83 6.87 -9.00
C ASP A 79 -2.03 5.72 -9.99
N HIS A 80 -2.36 4.55 -9.45
CA HIS A 80 -2.47 3.33 -10.22
C HIS A 80 -3.34 2.31 -9.50
N ARG A 81 -4.27 1.68 -10.23
CA ARG A 81 -5.21 0.70 -9.69
C ARG A 81 -4.54 -0.46 -8.92
N GLY A 82 -3.33 -0.82 -9.35
CA GLY A 82 -2.54 -1.91 -8.77
C GLY A 82 -1.73 -1.54 -7.53
N ASN A 83 -1.78 -0.29 -7.08
CA ASN A 83 -1.15 0.09 -5.81
C ASN A 83 -1.89 -0.58 -4.65
N ASP A 84 -1.12 -1.08 -3.69
CA ASP A 84 -1.58 -1.65 -2.43
C ASP A 84 -0.65 -1.21 -1.28
N GLY A 85 -0.91 -1.65 -0.05
CA GLY A 85 -0.19 -1.19 1.15
C GLY A 85 1.31 -1.48 1.19
N ASP A 86 1.83 -2.38 0.36
CA ASP A 86 3.25 -2.78 0.36
C ASP A 86 3.92 -2.75 -1.02
N SER A 87 3.17 -2.40 -2.06
CA SER A 87 3.63 -2.39 -3.44
C SER A 87 2.92 -1.28 -4.21
N PHE A 88 3.67 -0.38 -4.82
CA PHE A 88 3.07 0.74 -5.54
C PHE A 88 4.01 1.34 -6.58
N HIS A 89 3.41 2.07 -7.51
CA HIS A 89 4.10 2.76 -8.59
C HIS A 89 4.62 4.11 -8.12
N ILE A 90 5.85 4.43 -8.54
CA ILE A 90 6.50 5.69 -8.23
C ILE A 90 7.09 6.32 -9.50
N ARG A 91 7.28 7.63 -9.46
CA ARG A 91 8.22 8.32 -10.34
C ARG A 91 9.44 8.68 -9.50
N GLY A 92 10.57 8.03 -9.81
CA GLY A 92 11.87 8.32 -9.23
C GLY A 92 12.80 9.03 -10.25
N PRO A 93 14.09 9.15 -9.94
CA PRO A 93 15.06 9.88 -10.77
C PRO A 93 15.26 9.26 -12.17
N HIS A 94 15.04 7.95 -12.30
CA HIS A 94 15.17 7.21 -13.57
C HIS A 94 13.83 6.99 -14.29
N GLY A 95 12.76 7.66 -13.84
CA GLY A 95 11.43 7.53 -14.41
C GLY A 95 10.49 6.66 -13.58
N ARG A 96 9.58 5.95 -14.27
CA ARG A 96 8.53 5.16 -13.63
C ARG A 96 9.07 3.81 -13.16
N GLU A 97 8.81 3.48 -11.91
CA GLU A 97 9.18 2.21 -11.28
C GLU A 97 7.98 1.65 -10.50
N GLU A 98 7.99 0.34 -10.25
CA GLU A 98 7.09 -0.30 -9.28
C GLU A 98 7.97 -0.85 -8.15
N ILE A 99 7.66 -0.50 -6.90
CA ILE A 99 8.45 -0.94 -5.75
C ILE A 99 7.66 -1.92 -4.88
N ARG A 100 8.38 -2.77 -4.17
CA ARG A 100 7.90 -3.69 -3.16
C ARG A 100 8.67 -3.41 -1.87
N ILE A 101 7.97 -3.15 -0.77
CA ILE A 101 8.63 -2.85 0.50
C ILE A 101 9.33 -4.11 1.05
N TYR A 102 10.55 -3.98 1.58
CA TYR A 102 11.23 -5.05 2.32
C TYR A 102 10.49 -5.42 3.62
N PHE A 103 10.71 -6.64 4.13
CA PHE A 103 10.22 -7.14 5.43
C PHE A 103 8.71 -7.24 5.67
N VAL A 104 7.86 -6.60 4.87
CA VAL A 104 6.43 -6.52 5.12
C VAL A 104 5.61 -6.95 3.91
N ASP A 105 4.50 -7.64 4.18
CA ASP A 105 3.43 -7.93 3.24
C ASP A 105 2.12 -7.36 3.80
N ALA A 106 1.50 -6.44 3.06
CA ALA A 106 0.14 -6.01 3.33
C ALA A 106 -0.84 -7.07 2.78
N PRO A 107 -1.98 -7.32 3.44
CA PRO A 107 -2.98 -8.22 2.90
C PRO A 107 -3.52 -7.75 1.55
N GLU A 108 -3.98 -8.68 0.71
CA GLU A 108 -4.66 -8.30 -0.53
C GLU A 108 -5.92 -7.48 -0.22
N SER A 109 -6.06 -6.32 -0.86
CA SER A 109 -7.20 -5.41 -0.67
C SER A 109 -8.55 -5.91 -1.23
N ALA A 110 -8.55 -7.00 -2.01
CA ALA A 110 -9.77 -7.60 -2.55
C ALA A 110 -9.58 -9.07 -2.95
N ALA A 111 -10.63 -9.87 -2.78
CA ALA A 111 -10.73 -11.20 -3.38
C ALA A 111 -10.96 -11.06 -4.90
N ARG A 112 -10.21 -11.83 -5.69
CA ARG A 112 -10.26 -11.79 -7.15
C ARG A 112 -10.24 -13.19 -7.76
N SER A 113 -11.04 -13.36 -8.81
CA SER A 113 -10.98 -14.46 -9.75
C SER A 113 -10.45 -13.95 -11.08
N TYR A 114 -9.51 -14.68 -11.67
CA TYR A 114 -8.84 -14.34 -12.91
C TYR A 114 -9.38 -15.16 -14.07
N ARG A 115 -9.13 -14.70 -15.31
CA ARG A 115 -9.66 -15.33 -16.54
C ARG A 115 -9.16 -16.76 -16.78
N ASP A 116 -8.00 -17.09 -16.22
CA ASP A 116 -7.37 -18.42 -16.27
C ASP A 116 -7.93 -19.38 -15.21
N GLY A 117 -8.97 -18.98 -14.46
CA GLY A 117 -9.58 -19.77 -13.39
C GLY A 117 -8.85 -19.68 -12.06
N ASN A 118 -7.70 -18.99 -11.99
CA ASN A 118 -6.99 -18.80 -10.72
C ASN A 118 -7.69 -17.77 -9.83
N THR A 119 -7.47 -17.87 -8.52
CA THR A 119 -7.94 -16.88 -7.53
C THR A 119 -6.84 -16.53 -6.55
N ASN A 120 -6.97 -15.39 -5.86
CA ASN A 120 -6.07 -15.04 -4.75
C ASN A 120 -6.60 -15.50 -3.37
N HIS A 121 -7.67 -16.29 -3.30
CA HIS A 121 -8.35 -16.64 -2.05
C HIS A 121 -7.45 -17.40 -1.07
N LYS A 122 -6.61 -18.32 -1.59
CA LYS A 122 -5.63 -19.05 -0.77
C LYS A 122 -4.63 -18.10 -0.10
N ARG A 123 -4.11 -17.13 -0.87
CA ARG A 123 -3.17 -16.11 -0.37
C ARG A 123 -3.81 -15.24 0.71
N ILE A 124 -5.06 -14.82 0.50
CA ILE A 124 -5.84 -14.07 1.50
C ILE A 124 -5.98 -14.90 2.79
N SER A 125 -6.37 -16.17 2.68
CA SER A 125 -6.50 -17.04 3.87
C SER A 125 -5.18 -17.20 4.63
N GLU A 126 -4.05 -17.36 3.92
CA GLU A 126 -2.72 -17.44 4.53
C GLU A 126 -2.29 -16.13 5.22
N GLN A 127 -2.66 -14.99 4.64
CA GLN A 127 -2.44 -13.67 5.25
C GLN A 127 -3.27 -13.51 6.53
N GLY A 128 -4.57 -13.85 6.48
CA GLY A 128 -5.46 -13.79 7.64
C GLY A 128 -5.00 -14.67 8.79
N ARG A 129 -4.59 -15.91 8.50
CA ARG A 129 -4.01 -16.82 9.50
C ARG A 129 -2.74 -16.26 10.15
N ALA A 130 -1.88 -15.58 9.38
CA ALA A 130 -0.67 -14.95 9.92
C ALA A 130 -0.96 -13.72 10.78
N MET A 131 -2.11 -13.06 10.55
CA MET A 131 -2.53 -11.83 11.22
C MET A 131 -3.61 -12.05 12.28
N GLY A 132 -3.58 -13.21 12.95
CA GLY A 132 -4.45 -13.51 14.09
C GLY A 132 -5.68 -14.36 13.78
N GLY A 133 -5.74 -15.00 12.60
CA GLY A 133 -6.84 -15.92 12.27
C GLY A 133 -8.05 -15.23 11.64
N LEU A 134 -7.84 -14.12 10.93
CA LEU A 134 -8.90 -13.39 10.23
C LEU A 134 -9.60 -14.25 9.17
N SER A 135 -10.90 -14.02 8.99
CA SER A 135 -11.63 -14.48 7.80
C SER A 135 -11.12 -13.79 6.53
N GLN A 136 -11.52 -14.30 5.36
CA GLN A 136 -11.11 -13.68 4.08
C GLN A 136 -11.61 -12.24 3.96
N ASN A 137 -12.86 -11.97 4.38
CA ASN A 137 -13.45 -10.63 4.33
C ASN A 137 -12.69 -9.65 5.23
N GLU A 138 -12.44 -10.03 6.48
CA GLU A 138 -11.66 -9.21 7.43
C GLU A 138 -10.24 -8.96 6.94
N THR A 139 -9.61 -9.99 6.36
CA THR A 139 -8.28 -9.86 5.76
C THR A 139 -8.28 -8.82 4.64
N THR A 140 -9.28 -8.84 3.76
CA THR A 140 -9.39 -7.84 2.69
C THR A 140 -9.69 -6.44 3.20
N LYS A 141 -10.44 -6.29 4.31
CA LYS A 141 -10.64 -5.00 4.98
C LYS A 141 -9.33 -4.43 5.52
N VAL A 142 -8.48 -5.26 6.15
CA VAL A 142 -7.15 -4.84 6.60
C VAL A 142 -6.26 -4.46 5.42
N GLY A 143 -6.31 -5.21 4.31
CA GLY A 143 -5.61 -4.86 3.06
C GLY A 143 -6.05 -3.50 2.50
N MET A 144 -7.36 -3.24 2.50
CA MET A 144 -7.91 -1.95 2.11
C MET A 144 -7.44 -0.81 3.04
N ALA A 145 -7.45 -1.03 4.36
CA ALA A 145 -6.94 -0.08 5.33
C ALA A 145 -5.44 0.23 5.09
N ALA A 146 -4.63 -0.79 4.79
CA ALA A 146 -3.22 -0.64 4.47
C ALA A 146 -3.01 0.20 3.19
N LYS A 147 -3.75 -0.11 2.13
CA LYS A 147 -3.72 0.67 0.88
C LYS A 147 -4.04 2.13 1.11
N VAL A 148 -5.07 2.42 1.90
CA VAL A 148 -5.53 3.78 2.20
C VAL A 148 -4.53 4.53 3.07
N PHE A 149 -3.99 3.85 4.09
CA PHE A 149 -2.95 4.40 4.95
C PHE A 149 -1.72 4.83 4.14
N VAL A 150 -1.22 3.96 3.27
CA VAL A 150 -0.09 4.30 2.39
C VAL A 150 -0.47 5.39 1.39
N LYS A 151 -1.66 5.34 0.79
CA LYS A 151 -2.12 6.38 -0.13
C LYS A 151 -2.13 7.76 0.56
N LYS A 152 -2.70 7.88 1.75
CA LYS A 152 -2.74 9.14 2.53
C LYS A 152 -1.34 9.62 2.94
N LEU A 153 -0.40 8.71 3.18
CA LEU A 153 0.97 9.07 3.52
C LEU A 153 1.77 9.61 2.32
N LEU A 154 1.53 9.08 1.13
CA LEU A 154 2.38 9.33 -0.04
C LEU A 154 1.75 10.24 -1.09
N GLN A 155 0.42 10.30 -1.15
CA GLN A 155 -0.29 11.11 -2.12
C GLN A 155 0.03 12.59 -1.92
N ASP A 156 0.36 13.26 -3.03
CA ASP A 156 0.74 14.67 -3.09
C ASP A 156 1.94 15.06 -2.20
N LYS A 157 2.73 14.06 -1.77
CA LYS A 157 3.94 14.26 -0.98
C LYS A 157 5.17 13.68 -1.67
N ARG A 158 6.32 14.28 -1.36
CA ARG A 158 7.64 13.76 -1.73
C ARG A 158 8.13 12.81 -0.64
N PHE A 159 8.77 11.72 -1.04
CA PHE A 159 9.35 10.75 -0.10
C PHE A 159 10.66 10.18 -0.64
N THR A 160 11.40 9.51 0.23
CA THR A 160 12.69 8.91 -0.13
C THR A 160 12.55 7.41 -0.29
N VAL A 161 13.07 6.89 -1.39
CA VAL A 161 13.18 5.45 -1.67
C VAL A 161 14.63 5.03 -1.55
N VAL A 162 14.89 3.95 -0.80
CA VAL A 162 16.24 3.41 -0.59
C VAL A 162 16.26 1.98 -1.08
N THR A 163 17.02 1.69 -2.14
CA THR A 163 16.99 0.40 -2.83
C THR A 163 18.38 -0.07 -3.24
N SER A 164 18.62 -1.38 -3.27
CA SER A 164 19.82 -1.95 -3.87
C SER A 164 19.64 -2.29 -5.35
N GLY A 165 18.50 -1.90 -5.95
CA GLY A 165 18.13 -2.24 -7.34
C GLY A 165 17.69 -3.69 -7.54
N GLU A 166 17.57 -4.47 -6.47
CA GLU A 166 17.21 -5.89 -6.56
C GLU A 166 15.76 -6.08 -7.00
N ARG A 167 15.53 -6.95 -7.99
CA ARG A 167 14.20 -7.28 -8.49
C ARG A 167 13.51 -8.35 -7.64
N VAL A 168 12.20 -8.21 -7.48
CA VAL A 168 11.32 -9.26 -6.97
C VAL A 168 11.25 -10.39 -8.01
N TYR A 169 11.34 -11.65 -7.55
CA TYR A 169 11.31 -12.81 -8.44
C TYR A 169 10.07 -12.83 -9.34
N ASN A 170 10.26 -13.13 -10.64
CA ASN A 170 9.22 -13.13 -11.68
C ASN A 170 8.35 -11.86 -11.70
N SER A 171 8.94 -10.71 -11.43
CA SER A 171 8.24 -9.43 -11.33
C SER A 171 9.11 -8.27 -11.82
N HIS A 172 8.47 -7.22 -12.31
CA HIS A 172 9.14 -5.96 -12.65
C HIS A 172 9.44 -5.09 -11.42
N ARG A 173 8.89 -5.47 -10.26
CA ARG A 173 9.04 -4.74 -8.99
C ARG A 173 10.48 -4.77 -8.48
N LYS A 174 10.94 -3.66 -7.92
CA LYS A 174 12.20 -3.59 -7.16
C LYS A 174 11.92 -3.59 -5.66
N TYR A 175 12.72 -4.31 -4.89
CA TYR A 175 12.64 -4.19 -3.44
C TYR A 175 13.20 -2.84 -2.97
N ALA A 176 12.55 -2.23 -1.98
CA ALA A 176 13.00 -0.96 -1.41
C ALA A 176 12.58 -0.78 0.06
N PHE A 177 13.32 0.07 0.76
CA PHE A 177 12.81 0.79 1.92
C PHE A 177 12.18 2.11 1.46
N VAL A 178 11.14 2.54 2.15
CA VAL A 178 10.45 3.81 1.88
C VAL A 178 10.47 4.62 3.17
N ILE A 179 10.94 5.86 3.09
CA ILE A 179 11.04 6.79 4.20
C ILE A 179 10.04 7.92 3.97
N VAL A 180 9.17 8.13 4.95
CA VAL A 180 8.07 9.09 4.89
C VAL A 180 8.16 10.05 6.06
N ASP A 181 7.59 11.24 5.90
CA ASP A 181 7.28 12.10 7.04
C ASP A 181 6.09 11.51 7.80
N TRP A 182 6.33 11.19 9.07
CA TRP A 182 5.29 10.83 10.03
C TRP A 182 5.48 11.68 11.28
N LYS A 183 4.49 12.51 11.61
CA LYS A 183 4.51 13.45 12.74
C LYS A 183 5.72 14.41 12.71
N GLY A 184 6.13 14.87 11.53
CA GLY A 184 7.23 15.82 11.35
C GLY A 184 8.61 15.19 11.47
N GLN A 185 8.72 13.85 11.41
CA GLN A 185 9.97 13.12 11.51
C GLN A 185 10.06 12.02 10.43
N PRO A 186 11.27 11.71 9.94
CA PRO A 186 11.46 10.64 8.96
C PRO A 186 11.33 9.26 9.61
N HIS A 187 10.43 8.44 9.06
CA HIS A 187 10.19 7.08 9.53
C HIS A 187 10.13 6.07 8.38
N TYR A 188 10.51 4.83 8.69
CA TYR A 188 10.38 3.73 7.75
C TYR A 188 8.92 3.28 7.61
N LEU A 189 8.42 3.24 6.38
CA LEU A 189 7.04 2.83 6.09
C LEU A 189 6.74 1.38 6.51
N HIS A 190 7.71 0.46 6.38
CA HIS A 190 7.52 -0.93 6.80
C HIS A 190 7.28 -1.05 8.31
N GLU A 191 7.93 -0.22 9.12
CA GLU A 191 7.70 -0.19 10.56
C GLU A 191 6.32 0.39 10.90
N LEU A 192 5.92 1.46 10.22
CA LEU A 192 4.59 2.06 10.39
C LEU A 192 3.48 1.05 10.08
N LEU A 193 3.60 0.29 8.99
CA LEU A 193 2.63 -0.75 8.62
C LEU A 193 2.49 -1.82 9.71
N VAL A 194 3.60 -2.29 10.29
CA VAL A 194 3.56 -3.31 11.36
C VAL A 194 3.03 -2.72 12.67
N ALA A 195 3.47 -1.52 13.04
CA ALA A 195 3.05 -0.85 14.27
C ALA A 195 1.55 -0.54 14.31
N HIS A 196 0.92 -0.35 13.15
CA HIS A 196 -0.54 -0.15 13.02
C HIS A 196 -1.30 -1.45 12.71
N GLY A 197 -0.62 -2.61 12.69
CA GLY A 197 -1.26 -3.90 12.40
C GLY A 197 -1.81 -4.03 10.96
N LEU A 198 -1.23 -3.28 10.02
CA LEU A 198 -1.64 -3.20 8.61
C LEU A 198 -0.78 -4.07 7.69
N GLY A 199 0.29 -4.68 8.21
CA GLY A 199 1.13 -5.61 7.46
C GLY A 199 1.68 -6.71 8.36
N ARG A 200 1.90 -7.89 7.77
CA ARG A 200 2.59 -9.01 8.42
C ARG A 200 4.08 -8.96 8.10
N ILE A 201 4.89 -9.44 9.04
CA ILE A 201 6.35 -9.59 8.84
C ILE A 201 6.60 -10.75 7.89
N HIS A 202 6.79 -10.44 6.63
CA HIS A 202 6.90 -11.37 5.51
C HIS A 202 7.70 -10.74 4.38
N THR A 203 8.09 -11.48 3.34
CA THR A 203 9.02 -11.07 2.26
C THR A 203 10.51 -11.12 2.64
N LYS A 204 11.37 -10.50 1.82
CA LYS A 204 12.82 -10.60 1.87
C LYS A 204 13.41 -9.79 3.03
N PRO A 205 14.10 -10.43 3.99
CA PRO A 205 14.87 -9.71 5.00
C PRO A 205 16.20 -9.22 4.41
N VAL A 206 16.64 -8.04 4.83
CA VAL A 206 17.93 -7.45 4.43
C VAL A 206 18.44 -6.48 5.51
N ASN A 207 19.75 -6.23 5.59
CA ASN A 207 20.27 -5.23 6.53
C ASN A 207 19.67 -3.85 6.22
N LEU A 208 19.33 -3.08 7.24
CA LEU A 208 18.86 -1.70 7.05
C LEU A 208 19.94 -0.82 6.42
N PRO A 209 19.56 0.35 5.87
CA PRO A 209 20.49 1.34 5.32
C PRO A 209 21.51 1.91 6.32
N ASP A 210 21.35 1.69 7.62
CA ASP A 210 22.33 2.03 8.67
C ASP A 210 23.25 0.87 9.06
N ASN A 211 23.18 -0.25 8.32
CA ASN A 211 23.82 -1.53 8.58
C ASN A 211 23.26 -2.32 9.79
N THR A 212 22.13 -1.92 10.37
CA THR A 212 21.41 -2.77 11.34
C THR A 212 21.07 -4.10 10.67
N THR A 213 21.43 -5.21 11.32
CA THR A 213 21.33 -6.53 10.69
C THR A 213 19.87 -6.93 10.45
N ALA A 214 19.64 -7.72 9.40
CA ALA A 214 18.30 -8.17 9.06
C ALA A 214 17.61 -8.93 10.20
N SER A 215 18.37 -9.67 11.00
CA SER A 215 17.87 -10.37 12.19
C SER A 215 17.44 -9.40 13.30
N LYS A 216 18.25 -8.38 13.60
CA LYS A 216 17.90 -7.33 14.57
C LYS A 216 16.64 -6.59 14.12
N GLN A 217 16.55 -6.24 12.84
CA GLN A 217 15.36 -5.58 12.31
C GLN A 217 14.12 -6.47 12.38
N LYS A 218 14.24 -7.76 12.06
CA LYS A 218 13.12 -8.70 12.18
C LYS A 218 12.63 -8.82 13.63
N GLN A 219 13.55 -8.86 14.60
CA GLN A 219 13.19 -8.85 16.01
C GLN A 219 12.50 -7.53 16.41
N HIS A 220 13.01 -6.39 15.92
CA HIS A 220 12.38 -5.11 16.14
C HIS A 220 10.93 -5.06 15.63
N LEU A 221 10.69 -5.54 14.41
CA LEU A 221 9.35 -5.64 13.86
C LEU A 221 8.44 -6.55 14.69
N ARG A 222 8.94 -7.66 15.27
CA ARG A 222 8.15 -8.50 16.18
C ARG A 222 7.73 -7.76 17.44
N ASN A 223 8.56 -6.85 17.93
CA ASN A 223 8.20 -5.98 19.06
C ASN A 223 7.12 -4.97 18.65
N LEU A 224 7.19 -4.40 17.44
CA LEU A 224 6.13 -3.54 16.89
C LEU A 224 4.81 -4.30 16.65
N GLU A 225 4.87 -5.55 16.21
CA GLU A 225 3.68 -6.40 16.07
C GLU A 225 3.05 -6.68 17.44
N THR A 226 3.87 -6.95 18.46
CA THR A 226 3.42 -7.11 19.85
C THR A 226 2.78 -5.83 20.39
N TYR A 227 3.37 -4.67 20.06
CA TYR A 227 2.78 -3.37 20.34
C TYR A 227 1.39 -3.25 19.69
N ALA A 228 1.28 -3.50 18.38
CA ALA A 228 0.01 -3.41 17.65
C ALA A 228 -1.07 -4.35 18.22
N LYS A 229 -0.67 -5.57 18.64
CA LYS A 229 -1.55 -6.53 19.33
C LYS A 229 -2.08 -5.98 20.65
N ARG A 230 -1.21 -5.45 21.50
CA ARG A 230 -1.59 -4.87 22.80
C ARG A 230 -2.51 -3.67 22.62
N MET A 231 -2.22 -2.83 21.61
CA MET A 231 -3.01 -1.65 21.28
C MET A 231 -4.32 -1.98 20.55
N ARG A 232 -4.52 -3.24 20.13
CA ARG A 232 -5.64 -3.67 19.29
C ARG A 232 -5.77 -2.80 18.03
N TYR A 233 -4.67 -2.57 17.32
CA TYR A 233 -4.65 -1.85 16.05
C TYR A 233 -4.76 -2.79 14.86
N GLY A 234 -5.30 -2.31 13.74
CA GLY A 234 -5.20 -3.05 12.49
C GLY A 234 -6.00 -4.35 12.53
N ALA A 235 -5.38 -5.41 12.02
CA ALA A 235 -5.85 -6.78 12.17
C ALA A 235 -6.20 -7.17 13.62
N TRP A 236 -5.45 -6.67 14.60
CA TRP A 236 -5.60 -7.05 16.00
C TRP A 236 -6.80 -6.39 16.68
N ALA A 237 -7.40 -5.36 16.06
CA ALA A 237 -8.69 -4.82 16.49
C ALA A 237 -9.83 -5.80 16.22
N VAL A 238 -9.73 -6.49 15.08
CA VAL A 238 -10.78 -7.32 14.47
C VAL A 238 -10.83 -8.72 15.09
N VAL A 239 -9.68 -9.29 15.48
CA VAL A 239 -9.50 -10.66 16.02
C VAL A 239 -10.23 -10.94 17.36
N GLY A 240 -11.03 -10.02 17.87
CA GLY A 240 -11.77 -10.23 19.13
C GLY A 240 -13.14 -9.55 19.15
N LYS A 241 -13.79 -9.45 18.00
CA LYS A 241 -15.25 -9.28 17.90
C LYS A 241 -15.94 -10.66 17.82
#